data_AF-A0A9X0BWN1-F1
#
_entry.id   AF-A0A9X0BWN1-F1
#
_cell.length_a   1.000
_cell.length_b   1.000
_cell.length_c   1.000
_cell.angle_alpha   90.00
_cell.angle_beta   90.00
_cell.angle_gamma   90.00
#
_symmetry.space_group_name_H-M   'P 1'
#
loop_
_entity.id
_entity.type
_entity.pdbx_description
1 polymer ?
#
loop_
_entity_poly.entity_id
_entity_poly.type
_entity_poly.pdbx_seq_one_letter_code
_entity_poly.pdbx_strand_id
1 'polypeptide(L)'
;MAFKSGSFATFLIVCPTCFFLGIIFSLFPYDYPILWSTVLTPPAHYDYLEAHLRFLHASPPLIPRILHIVIFLGLAGLLTKLYKPSESNMLFDGASLVLYMCGVTVYIANIVKGLRLASAGQYGAELASSADEKEQILGREDSLKVLSASNTILALVLVGILVLQAGQWYAERKDAQEVESFATKKTEKESGDATATASGASTATATKSGRQGSQRKKSN
;
A
#
# COMPACT_ATOMS: atom_id res chain seq x y z
N MET A 1 -14.33 -10.53 -17.27
CA MET A 1 -13.49 -10.56 -16.04
C MET A 1 -13.84 -9.34 -15.21
N ALA A 2 -14.68 -9.49 -14.19
CA ALA A 2 -14.99 -8.38 -13.29
C ALA A 2 -13.78 -8.19 -12.36
N PHE A 3 -13.08 -7.07 -12.48
CA PHE A 3 -12.11 -6.67 -11.45
C PHE A 3 -12.88 -6.57 -10.12
N LYS A 4 -12.57 -7.47 -9.17
CA LYS A 4 -12.96 -7.27 -7.77
C LYS A 4 -12.50 -5.86 -7.39
N SER A 5 -13.41 -5.01 -6.92
CA SER A 5 -13.16 -3.57 -6.70
C SER A 5 -11.90 -3.29 -5.86
N GLY A 6 -11.54 -4.21 -4.95
CA GLY A 6 -10.31 -4.14 -4.16
C GLY A 6 -9.01 -4.26 -4.99
N SER A 7 -9.00 -5.06 -6.06
CA SER A 7 -7.80 -5.26 -6.90
C SER A 7 -7.41 -3.98 -7.66
N PHE A 8 -8.40 -3.25 -8.19
CA PHE A 8 -8.14 -2.00 -8.90
C PHE A 8 -7.67 -0.88 -7.94
N ALA A 9 -8.30 -0.75 -6.78
CA ALA A 9 -7.90 0.25 -5.79
C ALA A 9 -6.49 -0.01 -5.23
N THR A 10 -6.11 -1.27 -4.97
CA THR A 10 -4.72 -1.62 -4.60
C THR A 10 -3.73 -1.21 -5.69
N PHE A 11 -4.07 -1.43 -6.97
CA PHE A 11 -3.22 -1.00 -8.09
C PHE A 11 -3.04 0.52 -8.13
N LEU A 12 -4.12 1.28 -7.88
CA LEU A 12 -4.07 2.74 -7.79
C LEU A 12 -3.21 3.26 -6.62
N ILE A 13 -2.91 2.43 -5.63
CA ILE A 13 -2.01 2.77 -4.51
C ILE A 13 -0.57 2.37 -4.84
N VAL A 14 -0.37 1.12 -5.25
CA VAL A 14 0.96 0.54 -5.48
C VAL A 14 1.67 1.24 -6.63
N CYS A 15 0.99 1.54 -7.74
CA CYS A 15 1.61 2.17 -8.91
C CYS A 15 2.19 3.56 -8.60
N PRO A 16 1.43 4.52 -8.02
CA PRO A 16 1.99 5.80 -7.55
C PRO A 16 3.11 5.63 -6.52
N THR A 17 2.95 4.72 -5.56
CA THR A 17 3.95 4.51 -4.49
C THR A 17 5.28 4.03 -5.05
N CYS A 18 5.27 3.06 -5.96
CA CYS A 18 6.48 2.59 -6.64
C CYS A 18 7.09 3.66 -7.56
N PHE A 19 6.25 4.45 -8.24
CA PHE A 19 6.73 5.56 -9.08
C PHE A 19 7.49 6.61 -8.26
N PHE A 20 6.95 7.06 -7.13
CA PHE A 20 7.65 8.00 -6.24
C PHE A 20 8.89 7.40 -5.60
N LEU A 21 8.85 6.12 -5.23
CA LEU A 21 10.03 5.42 -4.71
C LEU A 21 11.14 5.38 -5.77
N GLY A 22 10.80 5.18 -7.04
CA GLY A 22 11.74 5.26 -8.16
C GLY A 22 12.35 6.65 -8.34
N ILE A 23 11.54 7.71 -8.20
CA ILE A 23 12.05 9.09 -8.19
C ILE A 23 13.05 9.28 -7.05
N ILE A 24 12.69 8.92 -5.81
CA ILE A 24 13.59 9.08 -4.66
C ILE A 24 14.86 8.24 -4.82
N PHE A 25 14.73 7.02 -5.35
CA PHE A 25 15.88 6.16 -5.62
C PHE A 25 16.85 6.80 -6.63
N SER A 26 16.36 7.58 -7.60
CA SER A 26 17.23 8.33 -8.51
C SER A 26 18.02 9.46 -7.82
N LEU A 27 17.53 9.98 -6.68
CA LEU A 27 18.24 10.97 -5.85
C LEU A 27 19.25 10.31 -4.88
N PHE A 28 19.13 9.01 -4.65
CA PHE A 28 19.95 8.28 -3.68
C PHE A 28 21.47 8.42 -3.87
N PRO A 29 22.04 8.45 -5.10
CA PRO A 29 23.47 8.68 -5.30
C PRO A 29 23.96 10.03 -4.77
N TYR A 30 23.10 11.05 -4.75
CA TYR A 30 23.42 12.37 -4.21
C TYR A 30 23.27 12.40 -2.69
N ASP A 31 22.23 11.75 -2.18
CA ASP A 31 21.89 11.68 -0.76
C ASP A 31 22.87 10.78 0.03
N TYR A 32 23.39 9.72 -0.61
CA TYR A 32 24.18 8.71 0.09
C TYR A 32 25.45 9.25 0.77
N PRO A 33 26.31 10.00 0.05
CA PRO A 33 27.55 10.54 0.62
C PRO A 33 27.33 11.60 1.70
N ILE A 34 26.13 12.14 1.81
CA ILE A 34 25.76 13.19 2.78
C ILE A 34 25.30 12.56 4.10
N LEU A 35 24.57 11.45 4.03
CA LEU A 35 23.92 10.85 5.19
C LEU A 35 24.66 9.64 5.78
N TRP A 36 25.33 8.83 4.95
CA TRP A 36 25.91 7.55 5.38
C TRP A 36 27.41 7.41 5.10
N SER A 37 28.06 8.41 4.51
CA SER A 37 29.53 8.40 4.35
C SER A 37 30.22 8.63 5.69
N THR A 38 31.25 7.84 5.97
CA THR A 38 32.16 8.05 7.11
C THR A 38 33.25 9.08 6.80
N VAL A 39 33.45 9.41 5.52
CA VAL A 39 34.39 10.44 5.06
C VAL A 39 33.63 11.76 4.91
N LEU A 40 34.24 12.85 5.36
CA LEU A 40 33.68 14.20 5.28
C LEU A 40 33.31 14.51 3.82
N THR A 41 32.04 14.83 3.59
CA THR A 41 31.51 15.11 2.26
C THR A 41 32.23 16.33 1.67
N PRO A 42 32.91 16.21 0.51
CA PRO A 42 33.61 17.34 -0.09
C PRO A 42 32.64 18.48 -0.43
N PRO A 43 33.06 19.76 -0.28
CA PRO A 43 32.22 20.91 -0.65
C PRO A 43 31.66 20.84 -2.07
N ALA A 44 32.46 20.33 -3.02
CA ALA A 44 32.05 20.15 -4.41
C ALA A 44 30.83 19.22 -4.58
N HIS A 45 30.62 18.25 -3.67
CA HIS A 45 29.45 17.37 -3.72
C HIS A 45 28.15 18.12 -3.42
N TYR A 46 28.19 19.07 -2.50
CA TYR A 46 27.05 19.95 -2.23
C TYR A 46 26.72 20.81 -3.45
N ASP A 47 27.72 21.28 -4.19
CA ASP A 47 27.50 22.05 -5.43
C ASP A 47 26.82 21.20 -6.51
N TYR A 48 27.21 19.92 -6.67
CA TYR A 48 26.55 18.99 -7.59
C TYR A 48 25.10 18.70 -7.21
N LEU A 49 24.84 18.45 -5.92
CA LEU A 49 23.47 18.25 -5.41
C LEU A 49 22.63 19.51 -5.68
N GLU A 50 23.17 20.68 -5.37
CA GLU A 50 22.47 21.95 -5.52
C GLU A 50 22.16 22.27 -6.99
N ALA A 51 23.10 22.00 -7.90
CA ALA A 51 22.89 22.12 -9.33
C ALA A 51 21.79 21.17 -9.82
N HIS A 52 21.75 19.93 -9.32
CA HIS A 52 20.69 18.97 -9.63
C HIS A 52 19.32 19.43 -9.12
N LEU A 53 19.23 19.91 -7.87
CA LEU A 53 18.00 20.45 -7.29
C LEU A 53 17.50 21.67 -8.05
N ARG A 54 18.39 22.59 -8.44
CA ARG A 54 18.06 23.72 -9.32
C ARG A 54 17.49 23.26 -10.65
N PHE A 55 18.11 22.25 -11.26
CA PHE A 55 17.60 21.66 -12.50
C PHE A 55 16.20 21.06 -12.32
N LEU A 56 15.95 20.35 -11.23
CA LEU A 56 14.62 19.82 -10.90
C LEU A 56 13.59 20.96 -10.71
N HIS A 57 13.95 22.04 -10.01
CA HIS A 57 13.07 23.18 -9.78
C HIS A 57 12.78 23.98 -11.05
N ALA A 58 13.79 24.13 -11.92
CA ALA A 58 13.68 24.82 -13.20
C ALA A 58 12.93 24.00 -14.27
N SER A 59 12.55 22.76 -13.96
CA SER A 59 11.83 21.91 -14.89
C SER A 59 10.46 22.52 -15.28
N PRO A 60 9.96 22.23 -16.50
CA PRO A 60 8.70 22.80 -16.96
C PRO A 60 7.57 22.53 -15.96
N PRO A 61 6.67 23.50 -15.70
CA PRO A 61 5.63 23.39 -14.67
C PRO A 61 4.62 22.27 -14.93
N LEU A 62 4.71 21.59 -16.08
CA LEU A 62 3.94 20.40 -16.42
C LEU A 62 4.37 19.18 -15.58
N ILE A 63 5.67 19.02 -15.30
CA ILE A 63 6.19 17.89 -14.51
C ILE A 63 5.61 17.87 -13.09
N PRO A 64 5.74 18.94 -12.28
CA PRO A 64 5.15 18.93 -10.93
C PRO A 64 3.62 18.76 -10.97
N ARG A 65 2.92 19.27 -11.99
CA ARG A 65 1.47 19.05 -12.14
C ARG A 65 1.12 17.57 -12.30
N ILE A 66 1.86 16.84 -13.13
CA ILE A 66 1.69 15.38 -13.27
C ILE A 66 1.99 14.68 -11.94
N LEU A 67 3.06 15.06 -11.24
CA LEU A 67 3.38 14.47 -9.93
C LEU A 67 2.23 14.64 -8.94
N HIS A 68 1.64 15.84 -8.83
CA HIS A 68 0.49 16.06 -7.95
C HIS A 68 -0.72 15.21 -8.36
N ILE A 69 -1.00 15.04 -9.66
CA ILE A 69 -2.07 14.14 -10.13
C ILE A 69 -1.82 12.71 -9.67
N VAL A 70 -0.59 12.22 -9.74
CA VAL A 70 -0.21 10.88 -9.28
C VAL A 70 -0.35 10.76 -7.75
N ILE A 71 -0.06 11.82 -6.98
CA ILE A 71 -0.34 11.87 -5.54
C ILE A 71 -1.85 11.75 -5.29
N PHE A 72 -2.67 12.54 -5.98
CA PHE A 72 -4.13 12.47 -5.84
C PHE A 72 -4.68 11.10 -6.21
N LEU A 73 -4.09 10.42 -7.20
CA LEU A 73 -4.50 9.08 -7.58
C LEU A 73 -4.22 8.05 -6.48
N GLY A 74 -3.05 8.12 -5.84
CA GLY A 74 -2.72 7.29 -4.69
C GLY A 74 -3.66 7.51 -3.51
N LEU A 75 -3.96 8.79 -3.21
CA LEU A 75 -4.92 9.16 -2.16
C LEU A 75 -6.34 8.67 -2.48
N ALA A 76 -6.79 8.84 -3.73
CA ALA A 76 -8.10 8.37 -4.17
C ALA A 76 -8.22 6.84 -4.06
N GLY A 77 -7.14 6.10 -4.34
CA GLY A 77 -7.07 4.65 -4.14
C GLY A 77 -7.30 4.25 -2.68
N LEU A 78 -6.61 4.92 -1.74
CA LEU A 78 -6.76 4.69 -0.29
C LEU A 78 -8.18 5.03 0.20
N LEU A 79 -8.73 6.16 -0.23
CA LEU A 79 -10.10 6.57 0.14
C LEU A 79 -11.17 5.61 -0.43
N THR A 80 -10.99 5.15 -1.66
CA THR A 80 -11.91 4.20 -2.31
C THR A 80 -11.97 2.88 -1.54
N LYS A 81 -10.82 2.41 -1.05
CA LYS A 81 -10.75 1.22 -0.20
C LYS A 81 -11.40 1.41 1.16
N LEU A 82 -11.19 2.56 1.78
CA LEU A 82 -11.75 2.85 3.11
C LEU A 82 -13.28 2.96 3.11
N TYR A 83 -13.91 3.27 1.96
CA TYR A 83 -15.36 3.45 1.84
C TYR A 83 -16.19 2.17 2.10
N LYS A 84 -15.62 0.97 1.91
CA LYS A 84 -16.28 -0.30 2.28
C LYS A 84 -15.46 -1.04 3.35
N PRO A 85 -15.67 -0.74 4.64
CA PRO A 85 -14.88 -1.31 5.71
C PRO A 85 -15.20 -2.80 5.93
N SER A 86 -14.19 -3.66 5.76
CA SER A 86 -14.05 -4.90 6.53
C SER A 86 -13.02 -4.66 7.64
N GLU A 87 -13.02 -5.46 8.71
CA GLU A 87 -12.11 -5.21 9.86
C GLU A 87 -10.63 -5.19 9.45
N SER A 88 -10.21 -6.12 8.58
CA SER A 88 -8.85 -6.18 8.03
C SER A 88 -8.54 -4.91 7.20
N ASN A 89 -9.49 -4.47 6.37
CA ASN A 89 -9.33 -3.28 5.54
C ASN A 89 -9.18 -2.02 6.40
N MET A 90 -9.86 -1.94 7.55
CA MET A 90 -9.78 -0.75 8.42
C MET A 90 -8.40 -0.59 9.07
N LEU A 91 -7.76 -1.70 9.48
CA LEU A 91 -6.45 -1.64 10.11
C LEU A 91 -5.33 -1.35 9.09
N PHE A 92 -5.30 -2.08 7.98
CA PHE A 92 -4.22 -1.97 6.99
C PHE A 92 -4.36 -0.74 6.09
N ASP A 93 -5.56 -0.45 5.57
CA ASP A 93 -5.76 0.75 4.73
C ASP A 93 -5.86 2.02 5.58
N GLY A 94 -6.36 1.95 6.82
CA GLY A 94 -6.31 3.06 7.76
C GLY A 94 -4.88 3.47 8.13
N ALA A 95 -4.03 2.51 8.47
CA ALA A 95 -2.61 2.77 8.71
C ALA A 95 -1.91 3.30 7.44
N SER A 96 -2.18 2.70 6.28
CA SER A 96 -1.64 3.16 5.01
C SER A 96 -2.04 4.61 4.70
N LEU A 97 -3.27 5.01 5.01
CA LEU A 97 -3.74 6.39 4.85
C LEU A 97 -2.99 7.37 5.76
N VAL A 98 -2.80 7.03 7.03
CA VAL A 98 -2.03 7.87 7.98
C VAL A 98 -0.58 8.02 7.51
N LEU A 99 0.07 6.92 7.11
CA LEU A 99 1.42 6.97 6.52
C LEU A 99 1.46 7.83 5.26
N TYR A 100 0.46 7.69 4.38
CA TYR A 100 0.38 8.49 3.15
C TYR A 100 0.27 9.99 3.45
N MET A 101 -0.57 10.38 4.42
CA MET A 101 -0.73 11.78 4.84
C MET A 101 0.54 12.33 5.51
N CYS A 102 1.25 11.50 6.27
CA CYS A 102 2.57 11.85 6.79
C CYS A 102 3.57 12.12 5.64
N GLY A 103 3.60 11.26 4.64
CA GLY A 103 4.44 11.44 3.45
C GLY A 103 4.11 12.72 2.67
N VAL A 104 2.83 13.02 2.47
CA VAL A 104 2.38 14.29 1.85
C VAL A 104 2.82 15.50 2.67
N THR A 105 2.75 15.42 4.00
CA THR A 105 3.19 16.50 4.89
C THR A 105 4.69 16.74 4.76
N VAL A 106 5.51 15.68 4.80
CA VAL A 106 6.97 15.79 4.59
C VAL A 106 7.29 16.34 3.20
N TYR A 107 6.57 15.90 2.16
CA TYR A 107 6.73 16.42 0.80
C TYR A 107 6.49 17.94 0.73
N ILE A 108 5.35 18.41 1.25
CA ILE A 108 5.00 19.84 1.19
C ILE A 108 5.90 20.68 2.10
N ALA A 109 6.08 20.25 3.35
CA ALA A 109 6.75 21.03 4.38
C ALA A 109 8.27 21.06 4.19
N ASN A 110 8.88 19.96 3.72
CA ASN A 110 10.33 19.84 3.66
C ASN A 110 10.85 19.83 2.23
N ILE A 111 10.29 18.99 1.35
CA ILE A 111 10.85 18.81 -0.01
C ILE A 111 10.54 20.03 -0.89
N VAL A 112 9.27 20.45 -0.99
CA VAL A 112 8.88 21.61 -1.82
C VAL A 112 9.53 22.89 -1.31
N LYS A 113 9.57 23.10 0.01
CA LYS A 113 10.26 24.26 0.59
C LYS A 113 11.75 24.18 0.34
N GLY A 114 12.41 23.07 0.66
CA GLY A 114 13.85 22.89 0.45
C GLY A 114 14.28 23.11 -1.01
N LEU A 115 13.47 22.65 -1.97
CA LEU A 115 13.72 22.86 -3.40
C LEU A 115 13.63 24.35 -3.81
N ARG A 116 12.65 25.09 -3.27
CA ARG A 116 12.53 26.54 -3.51
C ARG A 116 13.71 27.31 -2.92
N LEU A 117 14.12 26.97 -1.70
CA LEU A 117 15.27 27.58 -1.03
C LEU A 117 16.56 27.33 -1.81
N ALA A 118 16.79 26.07 -2.19
CA ALA A 118 17.96 25.69 -2.97
C ALA A 118 18.00 26.40 -4.33
N SER A 119 16.85 26.54 -4.99
CA SER A 119 16.75 27.25 -6.26
C SER A 119 16.95 28.75 -6.15
N ALA A 120 16.46 29.38 -5.07
CA ALA A 120 16.67 30.80 -4.81
C ALA A 120 18.14 31.12 -4.45
N GLY A 121 18.93 30.11 -4.07
CA GLY A 121 20.28 30.31 -3.54
C GLY A 121 20.27 31.04 -2.19
N GLN A 122 19.10 31.16 -1.57
CA GLN A 122 18.91 31.79 -0.30
C GLN A 122 19.07 30.74 0.78
N TYR A 123 20.21 30.82 1.48
CA TYR A 123 20.51 30.04 2.68
C TYR A 123 20.92 31.03 3.77
N GLY A 124 20.65 30.73 5.03
CA GLY A 124 21.00 31.66 6.10
C GLY A 124 20.10 32.91 6.16
N ALA A 125 20.62 33.95 6.83
CA ALA A 125 19.92 35.15 7.32
C ALA A 125 19.07 35.97 6.31
N GLU A 126 19.15 35.70 5.01
CA GLU A 126 18.32 36.33 3.97
C GLU A 126 16.84 35.88 4.00
N LEU A 127 16.54 34.72 4.61
CA LEU A 127 15.17 34.20 4.71
C LEU A 127 14.41 34.63 5.95
N ALA A 128 15.08 35.26 6.93
CA ALA A 128 14.41 35.69 8.15
C ALA A 128 13.56 36.93 7.88
N SER A 129 12.26 36.70 7.75
CA SER A 129 11.24 37.75 7.87
C SER A 129 10.94 38.09 9.33
N SER A 130 11.39 37.23 10.26
CA SER A 130 11.24 37.39 11.72
C SER A 130 12.48 36.89 12.49
N ALA A 131 12.66 37.35 13.72
CA ALA A 131 13.83 37.02 14.56
C ALA A 131 13.87 35.54 14.96
N ASP A 132 12.72 34.88 15.09
CA ASP A 132 12.60 33.45 15.43
C ASP A 132 13.05 32.54 14.28
N GLU A 133 12.84 32.96 13.02
CA GLU A 133 13.36 32.23 11.84
C GLU A 133 14.88 32.23 11.80
N LYS A 134 15.52 33.31 12.29
CA LYS A 134 16.98 33.57 12.25
C LYS A 134 17.80 32.60 13.08
N GLU A 135 17.25 32.10 14.18
CA GLU A 135 17.87 31.09 15.04
C GLU A 135 17.70 29.66 14.50
N GLN A 136 16.70 29.47 13.63
CA GLN A 136 16.39 28.19 12.99
C GLN A 136 17.05 28.02 11.62
N ILE A 137 17.80 29.02 11.13
CA ILE A 137 18.37 28.98 9.78
C ILE A 137 19.63 28.12 9.76
N LEU A 138 19.44 26.92 9.22
CA LEU A 138 20.49 25.98 8.89
C LEU A 138 21.41 26.57 7.81
N GLY A 139 22.72 26.35 7.93
CA GLY A 139 23.67 26.67 6.88
C GLY A 139 23.31 25.95 5.56
N ARG A 140 23.95 26.33 4.45
CA ARG A 140 23.72 25.71 3.14
C ARG A 140 23.79 24.17 3.21
N GLU A 141 24.86 23.66 3.81
CA GLU A 141 25.09 22.22 3.94
C GLU A 141 24.05 21.54 4.83
N ASP A 142 23.65 22.18 5.92
CA ASP A 142 22.67 21.62 6.84
C ASP A 142 21.26 21.63 6.26
N SER A 143 20.91 22.65 5.46
CA SER A 143 19.67 22.69 4.69
C SER A 143 19.62 21.54 3.67
N LEU A 144 20.74 21.28 2.98
CA LEU A 144 20.85 20.18 2.02
C LEU A 144 20.81 18.81 2.71
N LYS A 145 21.44 18.66 3.89
CA LYS A 145 21.33 17.44 4.72
C LYS A 145 19.89 17.19 5.16
N VAL A 146 19.17 18.22 5.61
CA VAL A 146 17.76 18.08 6.02
C VAL A 146 16.86 17.69 4.85
N LEU A 147 17.10 18.23 3.65
CA LEU A 147 16.39 17.84 2.45
C LEU A 147 16.66 16.37 2.09
N SER A 148 17.93 15.97 2.13
CA SER A 148 18.37 14.58 1.90
C SER A 148 17.76 13.60 2.91
N ALA A 149 17.75 13.96 4.19
CA ALA A 149 17.10 13.19 5.24
C ALA A 149 15.59 13.08 5.02
N SER A 150 14.95 14.16 4.52
CA SER A 150 13.51 14.16 4.20
C SER A 150 13.17 13.21 3.05
N ASN A 151 14.02 13.11 2.02
CA ASN A 151 13.87 12.11 0.95
C ASN A 151 13.92 10.67 1.51
N THR A 152 14.86 10.42 2.43
CA THR A 152 15.03 9.12 3.08
C THR A 152 13.81 8.76 3.95
N ILE A 153 13.33 9.70 4.76
CA ILE A 153 12.12 9.52 5.57
C ILE A 153 10.93 9.22 4.66
N LEU A 154 10.77 9.97 3.56
CA LEU A 154 9.70 9.73 2.61
C LEU A 154 9.81 8.34 1.98
N ALA A 155 11.01 7.88 1.61
CA ALA A 155 11.21 6.52 1.10
C ALA A 155 10.79 5.45 2.11
N LEU A 156 11.17 5.58 3.39
CA LEU A 156 10.78 4.65 4.44
C LEU A 156 9.27 4.61 4.64
N VAL A 157 8.60 5.76 4.60
CA VAL A 157 7.14 5.86 4.69
C VAL A 157 6.48 5.16 3.50
N LEU A 158 6.94 5.40 2.27
CA LEU A 158 6.40 4.77 1.06
C LEU A 158 6.63 3.25 1.05
N VAL A 159 7.79 2.78 1.50
CA VAL A 159 8.05 1.33 1.70
C VAL A 159 7.10 0.76 2.75
N GLY A 160 6.86 1.48 3.85
CA GLY A 160 5.87 1.10 4.86
C GLY A 160 4.48 0.88 4.27
N ILE A 161 4.05 1.75 3.35
CA ILE A 161 2.77 1.59 2.64
C ILE A 161 2.80 0.33 1.76
N LEU A 162 3.87 0.07 1.01
CA LEU A 162 3.98 -1.15 0.20
C LEU A 162 3.91 -2.42 1.06
N VAL A 163 4.57 -2.42 2.22
CA VAL A 163 4.54 -3.54 3.17
C VAL A 163 3.13 -3.75 3.71
N LEU A 164 2.41 -2.68 4.07
CA LEU A 164 1.02 -2.78 4.53
C LEU A 164 0.09 -3.29 3.43
N GLN A 165 0.24 -2.83 2.19
CA GLN A 165 -0.55 -3.30 1.06
C GLN A 165 -0.26 -4.78 0.73
N ALA A 166 1.01 -5.22 0.85
CA ALA A 166 1.38 -6.62 0.71
C ALA A 166 0.84 -7.48 1.87
N GLY A 167 0.85 -6.95 3.10
CA GLY A 167 0.28 -7.59 4.28
C GLY A 167 -1.23 -7.81 4.14
N GLN A 168 -1.95 -6.80 3.65
CA GLN A 168 -3.37 -6.93 3.34
C GLN A 168 -3.63 -7.98 2.26
N TRP A 169 -2.85 -7.98 1.17
CA TRP A 169 -2.98 -8.99 0.12
C TRP A 169 -2.77 -10.41 0.68
N TYR A 170 -1.79 -10.58 1.57
CA TYR A 170 -1.54 -11.86 2.22
C TYR A 170 -2.68 -12.28 3.14
N ALA A 171 -3.20 -11.36 3.96
CA ALA A 171 -4.35 -11.60 4.84
C ALA A 171 -5.59 -11.99 4.04
N GLU A 172 -5.95 -11.23 3.00
CA GLU A 172 -7.08 -11.53 2.13
C GLU A 172 -6.94 -12.89 1.42
N ARG A 173 -5.72 -13.25 1.01
CA ARG A 173 -5.45 -14.53 0.35
C ARG A 173 -5.53 -15.71 1.32
N LYS A 174 -5.17 -15.52 2.59
CA LYS A 174 -5.33 -16.53 3.63
C LYS A 174 -6.81 -16.74 3.96
N ASP A 175 -7.55 -15.66 4.18
CA ASP A 175 -8.99 -15.71 4.47
C ASP A 175 -9.76 -16.41 3.34
N ALA A 176 -9.40 -16.13 2.08
CA ALA A 176 -10.02 -16.79 0.92
C ALA A 176 -9.77 -18.31 0.88
N GLN A 177 -8.55 -18.76 1.21
CA GLN A 177 -8.21 -20.19 1.28
C GLN A 177 -8.97 -20.90 2.40
N GLU A 178 -9.14 -20.24 3.55
CA GLU A 178 -9.90 -20.79 4.67
C GLU A 178 -11.37 -20.99 4.25
N VAL A 179 -12.00 -19.98 3.64
CA VAL A 179 -13.39 -20.08 3.16
C VAL A 179 -13.58 -21.19 2.11
N GLU A 180 -12.67 -21.34 1.15
CA GLU A 180 -12.72 -22.42 0.15
C GLU A 180 -12.57 -23.81 0.79
N SER A 181 -11.72 -23.94 1.80
CA SER A 181 -11.55 -25.20 2.54
C SER A 181 -12.82 -25.57 3.33
N PHE A 182 -13.52 -24.58 3.90
CA PHE A 182 -14.80 -24.79 4.58
C PHE A 182 -15.94 -25.11 3.60
N ALA A 183 -15.95 -24.46 2.42
CA ALA A 183 -16.93 -24.74 1.38
C ALA A 183 -16.77 -26.18 0.86
N THR A 184 -15.55 -26.60 0.51
CA THR A 184 -15.26 -27.97 0.05
C THR A 184 -15.66 -29.01 1.09
N LYS A 185 -15.33 -28.79 2.38
CA LYS A 185 -15.73 -29.68 3.48
C LYS A 185 -17.25 -29.75 3.69
N LYS A 186 -17.99 -28.66 3.44
CA LYS A 186 -19.47 -28.68 3.48
C LYS A 186 -20.04 -29.50 2.33
N THR A 187 -19.54 -29.31 1.11
CA THR A 187 -20.00 -30.06 -0.07
C THR A 187 -19.69 -31.56 0.04
N GLU A 188 -18.55 -31.93 0.62
CA GLU A 188 -18.19 -33.32 0.90
C GLU A 188 -19.10 -33.96 1.97
N LYS A 189 -19.49 -33.20 3.00
CA LYS A 189 -20.44 -33.68 4.02
C LYS A 189 -21.85 -33.84 3.47
N GLU A 190 -22.33 -32.89 2.67
CA GLU A 190 -23.66 -32.97 2.05
C GLU A 190 -23.75 -34.07 0.99
N SER A 191 -22.70 -34.29 0.20
CA SER A 191 -22.65 -35.40 -0.75
C SER A 191 -22.50 -36.77 -0.06
N GLY A 192 -21.75 -36.86 1.05
CA GLY A 192 -21.66 -38.05 1.88
C GLY A 192 -22.99 -38.44 2.54
N ASP A 193 -23.73 -37.46 3.07
CA ASP A 193 -25.05 -37.67 3.70
C ASP A 193 -26.13 -38.05 2.66
N ALA A 194 -26.09 -37.44 1.47
CA ALA A 194 -26.96 -37.82 0.34
C ALA A 194 -26.67 -39.26 -0.17
N THR A 195 -25.41 -39.70 -0.13
CA THR A 195 -25.03 -41.06 -0.53
C THR A 195 -25.42 -42.10 0.54
N ALA A 196 -25.30 -41.75 1.82
CA ALA A 196 -25.71 -42.58 2.95
C ALA A 196 -27.24 -42.78 3.02
N THR A 197 -28.01 -41.71 2.77
CA THR A 197 -29.48 -41.79 2.70
C THR A 197 -29.97 -42.59 1.48
N ALA A 198 -29.29 -42.52 0.33
CA ALA A 198 -29.59 -43.35 -0.83
C ALA A 198 -29.32 -44.85 -0.59
N SER A 199 -28.21 -45.19 0.09
CA SER A 199 -27.88 -46.59 0.44
C SER A 199 -28.75 -47.17 1.57
N GLY A 200 -29.31 -46.34 2.45
CA GLY A 200 -30.29 -46.75 3.46
C GLY A 200 -31.65 -47.08 2.86
N ALA A 201 -32.10 -46.33 1.86
CA ALA A 201 -33.38 -46.54 1.18
C ALA A 201 -33.41 -47.84 0.35
N SER A 202 -32.29 -48.22 -0.30
CA SER A 202 -32.20 -49.50 -1.02
C SER A 202 -32.29 -50.72 -0.10
N THR A 203 -31.82 -50.60 1.15
CA THR A 203 -31.84 -51.71 2.12
C THR A 203 -33.22 -51.90 2.77
N ALA A 204 -33.95 -50.82 3.03
CA ALA A 204 -35.31 -50.87 3.61
C ALA A 204 -36.37 -51.45 2.67
N THR A 205 -36.15 -51.39 1.35
CA THR A 205 -37.09 -51.92 0.35
C THR A 205 -37.01 -53.45 0.24
N ALA A 206 -35.85 -54.05 0.55
CA ALA A 206 -35.67 -55.50 0.52
C ALA A 206 -36.32 -56.24 1.72
N THR A 207 -36.48 -55.59 2.87
CA THR A 207 -36.98 -56.26 4.10
C THR A 207 -38.51 -56.36 4.16
N LYS A 208 -39.26 -55.54 3.39
CA LYS A 208 -40.74 -55.53 3.43
C LYS A 208 -41.42 -56.60 2.55
N SER A 209 -40.68 -57.34 1.72
CA SER A 209 -41.27 -58.36 0.82
C SER A 209 -41.39 -59.78 1.42
N GLY A 210 -41.15 -59.95 2.73
CA GLY A 210 -40.94 -61.29 3.32
C GLY A 210 -41.98 -61.84 4.30
N ARG A 211 -43.10 -61.17 4.60
CA ARG A 211 -43.96 -61.64 5.72
C ARG A 211 -45.45 -61.26 5.66
N GLN A 212 -46.22 -61.95 4.83
CA GLN A 212 -47.67 -62.22 4.94
C GLN A 212 -48.09 -62.95 3.64
N GLY A 213 -48.69 -64.12 3.58
CA GLY A 213 -49.34 -65.00 4.54
C GLY A 213 -50.27 -65.88 3.70
N SER A 214 -49.81 -67.05 3.26
CA SER A 214 -50.65 -68.00 2.50
C SER A 214 -51.48 -68.81 3.47
N GLN A 215 -52.73 -68.39 3.69
CA GLN A 215 -53.77 -69.26 4.24
C GLN A 215 -55.09 -69.08 3.48
N ARG A 216 -55.59 -70.24 3.02
CA ARG A 216 -57.00 -70.62 2.77
C ARG A 216 -57.79 -69.84 1.73
N LYS A 217 -58.20 -70.55 0.66
CA LYS A 217 -59.64 -70.71 0.36
C LYS A 217 -59.94 -71.97 -0.46
N LYS A 218 -60.85 -72.78 0.08
CA LYS A 218 -61.67 -73.84 -0.55
C LYS A 218 -62.93 -73.19 -1.18
N SER A 219 -63.66 -73.98 -1.98
CA SER A 219 -64.94 -73.74 -2.70
C SER A 219 -64.78 -73.02 -4.03
N ASN A 220 -65.35 -73.47 -5.15
CA ASN A 220 -66.33 -74.54 -5.47
C ASN A 220 -65.90 -75.23 -6.76
#